data_AF-A0A183VUA2-F1
#
_entry.id   AF-A0A183VUA2-F1
#
_cell.length_a   1.000
_cell.length_b   1.000
_cell.length_c   1.000
_cell.angle_alpha   90.00
_cell.angle_beta   90.00
_cell.angle_gamma   90.00
#
_symmetry.space_group_name_H-M   'P 1'
#
loop_
_entity.id
_entity.type
_entity.pdbx_description
1 polymer ?
#
loop_
_entity_poly.entity_id
_entity_poly.type
_entity_poly.pdbx_seq_one_letter_code
_entity_poly.pdbx_strand_id
1 'polypeptide(L)'
;MSIPKMQLARLTSNSILPFISQQQIRTFNVSTGGLGFRQKIAYKTRYHWMLDLKKSRARSRNPWIPKEPITSMEIDGQKIEFPEMYLDFIVPNDLEKSELKPYVSWRSKEVGEGPLTPEILFEQRYLQKITEMYKNGASKEEIMEYVKRTNCC
;
A
#
# COMPACT_ATOMS: atom_id res chain seq x y z
N MET A 1 -61.11 -50.72 -31.74
CA MET A 1 -60.13 -51.31 -30.80
C MET A 1 -60.45 -50.86 -29.38
N SER A 2 -60.10 -51.70 -28.42
CA SER A 2 -60.68 -51.86 -27.08
C SER A 2 -59.88 -51.16 -25.95
N ILE A 3 -60.60 -50.33 -25.17
CA ILE A 3 -60.55 -50.03 -23.70
C ILE A 3 -59.24 -49.53 -22.99
N PRO A 4 -59.29 -48.99 -21.73
CA PRO A 4 -59.04 -47.58 -21.39
C PRO A 4 -58.05 -47.43 -20.19
N LYS A 5 -58.11 -46.31 -19.44
CA LYS A 5 -57.80 -46.06 -17.99
C LYS A 5 -57.05 -44.71 -17.81
N MET A 6 -57.12 -43.95 -16.71
CA MET A 6 -57.88 -43.98 -15.46
C MET A 6 -57.72 -42.62 -14.72
N GLN A 7 -58.83 -42.18 -14.14
CA GLN A 7 -59.06 -41.67 -12.77
C GLN A 7 -58.42 -40.38 -12.20
N LEU A 8 -59.36 -39.60 -11.63
CA LEU A 8 -59.28 -38.41 -10.79
C LEU A 8 -58.52 -38.63 -9.47
N ALA A 9 -57.82 -37.58 -9.01
CA ALA A 9 -57.45 -37.38 -7.61
C ALA A 9 -58.34 -36.30 -6.97
N ARG A 10 -58.90 -36.59 -5.79
CA ARG A 10 -59.51 -35.61 -4.87
C ARG A 10 -58.67 -35.51 -3.60
N LEU A 11 -58.62 -34.28 -3.08
CA LEU A 11 -57.93 -33.82 -1.87
C LEU A 11 -58.58 -34.36 -0.59
N THR A 12 -57.78 -34.62 0.44
CA THR A 12 -58.15 -34.36 1.85
C THR A 12 -56.92 -33.97 2.67
N SER A 13 -57.17 -33.05 3.59
CA SER A 13 -56.28 -32.45 4.60
C SER A 13 -55.90 -33.44 5.72
N ASN A 14 -54.80 -33.19 6.42
CA ASN A 14 -54.80 -32.94 7.88
C ASN A 14 -53.39 -32.63 8.42
N SER A 15 -53.39 -31.75 9.42
CA SER A 15 -52.31 -31.13 10.21
C SER A 15 -51.34 -32.09 10.92
N ILE A 16 -50.09 -31.65 11.20
CA ILE A 16 -49.31 -31.77 12.47
C ILE A 16 -47.92 -31.07 12.29
N LEU A 17 -47.47 -30.33 13.32
CA LEU A 17 -46.25 -29.49 13.40
C LEU A 17 -44.93 -30.29 13.29
N PRO A 18 -43.82 -29.75 12.72
CA PRO A 18 -42.51 -30.37 12.85
C PRO A 18 -41.69 -29.81 14.03
N PHE A 19 -41.66 -30.63 15.08
CA PHE A 19 -40.51 -31.07 15.88
C PHE A 19 -39.14 -30.39 15.61
N ILE A 20 -38.62 -29.70 16.64
CA ILE A 20 -37.24 -29.20 16.73
C ILE A 20 -36.28 -30.41 16.76
N SER A 21 -35.56 -30.65 15.66
CA SER A 21 -34.49 -31.65 15.63
C SER A 21 -33.19 -31.03 16.14
N GLN A 22 -32.68 -31.62 17.22
CA GLN A 22 -31.35 -31.37 17.77
C GLN A 22 -30.29 -31.69 16.70
N GLN A 23 -29.47 -30.70 16.33
CA GLN A 23 -28.31 -30.94 15.48
C GLN A 23 -27.24 -31.70 16.27
N GLN A 24 -26.90 -32.90 15.82
CA GLN A 24 -25.88 -33.76 16.40
C GLN A 24 -24.49 -33.16 16.16
N ILE A 25 -23.82 -32.72 17.23
CA ILE A 25 -22.44 -32.25 17.19
C ILE A 25 -21.53 -33.44 16.82
N ARG A 26 -20.95 -33.42 15.62
CA ARG A 26 -19.95 -34.41 15.18
C ARG A 26 -18.59 -34.06 15.78
N THR A 27 -18.11 -34.84 16.73
CA THR A 27 -16.72 -34.81 17.18
C THR A 27 -15.83 -35.51 16.14
N PHE A 28 -14.90 -34.78 15.51
CA PHE A 28 -13.86 -35.38 14.68
C PHE A 28 -12.69 -35.82 15.56
N ASN A 29 -12.47 -37.13 15.66
CA ASN A 29 -11.28 -37.69 16.28
C ASN A 29 -10.10 -37.48 15.32
N VAL A 30 -9.16 -36.59 15.69
CA VAL A 30 -7.88 -36.48 14.97
C VAL A 30 -7.01 -37.68 15.36
N SER A 31 -7.17 -38.72 14.54
CA SER A 31 -6.20 -39.73 14.14
C SER A 31 -4.91 -39.88 14.96
N THR A 32 -4.73 -41.09 15.49
CA THR A 32 -3.50 -41.87 15.35
C THR A 32 -2.95 -41.78 13.92
N GLY A 33 -2.00 -40.87 13.69
CA GLY A 33 -1.40 -40.63 12.37
C GLY A 33 0.01 -40.08 12.54
N GLY A 34 0.92 -40.54 11.68
CA GLY A 34 2.37 -40.38 11.80
C GLY A 34 2.80 -38.97 12.20
N LEU A 35 3.76 -38.93 13.13
CA LEU A 35 4.49 -37.73 13.54
C LEU A 35 4.82 -36.88 12.30
N GLY A 36 3.99 -35.89 12.02
CA GLY A 36 4.30 -34.87 11.02
C GLY A 36 5.65 -34.29 11.38
N PHE A 37 6.48 -34.05 10.37
CA PHE A 37 7.81 -33.44 10.47
C PHE A 37 7.78 -32.15 11.29
N ARG A 38 7.78 -32.27 12.62
CA ARG A 38 7.93 -31.14 13.51
C ARG A 38 9.42 -30.90 13.60
N GLN A 39 9.92 -30.02 12.74
CA GLN A 39 11.31 -29.59 12.77
C GLN A 39 11.66 -29.21 14.21
N LYS A 40 12.52 -30.03 14.84
CA LYS A 40 12.92 -29.83 16.24
C LYS A 40 13.86 -28.63 16.29
N ILE A 41 13.31 -27.46 16.62
CA ILE A 41 14.09 -26.25 16.85
C ILE A 41 14.93 -26.47 18.13
N ALA A 42 16.25 -26.41 18.01
CA ALA A 42 17.20 -26.68 19.09
C ALA A 42 16.93 -25.82 20.34
N TYR A 43 17.26 -26.32 21.54
CA TYR A 43 16.98 -25.64 22.81
C TYR A 43 17.54 -24.21 22.89
N LYS A 44 18.67 -23.90 22.23
CA LYS A 44 19.28 -22.56 22.20
C LYS A 44 18.47 -21.52 21.41
N THR A 45 17.73 -21.94 20.38
CA THR A 45 16.91 -21.05 19.56
C THR A 45 15.51 -20.83 20.13
N ARG A 46 15.11 -21.55 21.19
CA ARG A 46 13.73 -21.47 21.72
C ARG A 46 13.34 -20.11 22.24
N TYR A 47 14.22 -19.42 22.96
CA TYR A 47 13.88 -18.12 23.54
C TYR A 47 13.80 -17.04 22.46
N HIS A 48 14.83 -16.93 21.61
CA HIS A 48 14.82 -15.98 20.48
C HIS A 48 13.69 -16.27 19.49
N TRP A 49 13.45 -17.52 19.12
CA TRP A 49 12.31 -17.90 18.29
C TRP A 49 10.98 -17.55 18.94
N MET A 50 10.82 -17.78 20.24
CA MET A 50 9.59 -17.40 20.95
C MET A 50 9.42 -15.89 21.02
N LEU A 51 10.50 -15.12 21.17
CA LEU A 51 10.48 -13.65 21.09
C LEU A 51 10.16 -13.17 19.68
N ASP A 52 10.76 -13.75 18.65
CA ASP A 52 10.51 -13.41 17.25
C ASP A 52 9.09 -13.80 16.82
N LEU A 53 8.57 -14.90 17.36
CA LEU A 53 7.19 -15.34 17.17
C LEU A 53 6.20 -14.47 17.95
N LYS A 54 6.55 -13.99 19.15
CA LYS A 54 5.77 -12.95 19.87
C LYS A 54 5.77 -11.63 19.10
N LYS A 55 6.93 -11.18 18.62
CA LYS A 55 7.07 -9.98 17.77
C LYS A 55 6.30 -10.14 16.47
N SER A 56 6.38 -11.30 15.82
CA SER A 56 5.65 -11.62 14.59
C SER A 56 4.14 -11.67 14.83
N ARG A 57 3.67 -12.33 15.90
CA ARG A 57 2.24 -12.34 16.29
C ARG A 57 1.71 -10.95 16.64
N ALA A 58 2.52 -10.14 17.30
CA ALA A 58 2.18 -8.74 17.56
C ALA A 58 2.05 -7.94 16.26
N ARG A 59 2.96 -8.17 15.29
CA ARG A 59 2.91 -7.56 13.94
C ARG A 59 1.76 -8.09 13.09
N SER A 60 1.40 -9.37 13.22
CA SER A 60 0.35 -10.03 12.43
C SER A 60 -1.05 -9.82 13.00
N ARG A 61 -1.20 -9.08 14.10
CA ARG A 61 -2.51 -8.76 14.66
C ARG A 61 -3.28 -7.84 13.71
N ASN A 62 -2.59 -6.89 13.07
CA ASN A 62 -3.14 -5.99 12.05
C ASN A 62 -2.14 -5.82 10.87
N PRO A 63 -1.93 -6.83 10.01
CA PRO A 63 -0.93 -6.80 8.95
C PRO A 63 -1.24 -5.81 7.82
N TRP A 64 -2.49 -5.35 7.71
CA TRP A 64 -2.93 -4.39 6.69
C TRP A 64 -2.70 -2.93 7.09
N ILE A 65 -2.27 -2.65 8.32
CA ILE A 65 -1.98 -1.28 8.80
C ILE A 65 -0.49 -1.02 8.55
N PRO A 66 -0.12 -0.11 7.65
CA PRO A 66 1.27 0.31 7.50
C PRO A 66 1.80 0.83 8.83
N LYS A 67 3.04 0.48 9.17
CA LYS A 67 3.67 1.00 10.38
C LYS A 67 4.08 2.44 10.17
N GLU A 68 3.69 3.29 11.10
CA GLU A 68 4.29 4.61 11.22
C GLU A 68 5.77 4.47 11.58
N PRO A 69 6.65 5.35 11.05
CA PRO A 69 8.05 5.38 11.45
C PRO A 69 8.16 5.64 12.95
N ILE A 70 9.23 5.14 13.58
CA ILE A 70 9.47 5.34 15.01
C ILE A 70 9.79 6.82 15.24
N THR A 71 9.00 7.53 16.03
CA THR A 71 9.21 8.97 16.34
C THR A 71 9.83 9.22 17.72
N SER A 72 10.08 8.16 18.50
CA SER A 72 10.57 8.26 19.87
C SER A 72 11.52 7.13 20.22
N MET A 73 12.53 7.43 21.06
CA MET A 73 13.46 6.45 21.59
C MET A 73 13.45 6.47 23.13
N GLU A 74 13.54 5.31 23.75
CA GLU A 74 13.79 5.21 25.19
C GLU A 74 15.30 5.37 25.44
N ILE A 75 15.67 6.42 26.17
CA ILE A 75 17.04 6.71 26.62
C ILE A 75 16.98 6.80 28.15
N ASP A 76 17.75 5.96 28.85
CA ASP A 76 17.81 5.91 30.32
C ASP A 76 16.45 5.75 31.04
N GLY A 77 15.55 4.98 30.42
CA GLY A 77 14.20 4.73 30.95
C GLY A 77 13.22 5.90 30.76
N GLN A 78 13.63 6.96 30.06
CA GLN A 78 12.77 8.06 29.64
C GLN A 78 12.49 7.96 28.15
N LYS A 79 11.22 8.12 27.77
CA LYS A 79 10.79 8.19 26.36
C LYS A 79 11.07 9.60 25.84
N ILE A 80 12.04 9.74 24.95
CA ILE A 80 12.38 11.00 24.28
C ILE A 80 11.75 10.99 22.88
N GLU A 81 10.98 12.03 22.56
CA GLU A 81 10.34 12.21 21.25
C GLU A 81 11.20 13.15 20.38
N PHE A 82 11.37 12.80 19.10
CA PHE A 82 12.18 13.56 18.15
C PHE A 82 11.27 14.28 17.15
N PRO A 83 11.09 15.60 17.27
CA PRO A 83 10.19 16.36 16.40
C PRO A 83 10.61 16.27 14.92
N GLU A 84 11.90 16.13 14.61
CA GLU A 84 12.38 16.02 13.22
C GLU A 84 12.02 14.69 12.55
N MET A 85 11.60 13.69 13.34
CA MET A 85 11.17 12.39 12.84
C MET A 85 9.68 12.32 12.48
N TYR A 86 8.91 13.36 12.81
CA TYR A 86 7.50 13.44 12.42
C TYR A 86 7.37 13.79 10.94
N LEU A 87 6.40 13.16 10.28
CA LEU A 87 6.08 13.45 8.90
C LEU A 87 5.14 14.65 8.85
N ASP A 88 5.65 15.77 8.35
CA ASP A 88 4.85 16.97 8.13
C ASP A 88 4.27 16.99 6.70
N PHE A 89 2.95 17.11 6.61
CA PHE A 89 2.29 17.35 5.33
C PHE A 89 2.40 18.83 4.97
N ILE A 90 3.27 19.14 4.00
CA ILE A 90 3.39 20.48 3.44
C ILE A 90 2.22 20.72 2.48
N VAL A 91 1.16 21.33 2.99
CA VAL A 91 0.00 21.76 2.20
C VAL A 91 0.20 23.23 1.82
N PRO A 92 0.07 23.61 0.54
CA PRO A 92 0.09 25.02 0.15
C PRO A 92 -0.94 25.83 0.94
N ASN A 93 -0.56 27.01 1.43
CA ASN A 93 -1.41 27.83 2.30
C ASN A 93 -2.75 28.21 1.65
N ASP A 94 -2.74 28.51 0.34
CA ASP A 94 -3.90 29.01 -0.39
C ASP A 94 -4.23 28.11 -1.59
N LEU A 95 -5.32 27.35 -1.49
CA LEU A 95 -5.87 26.54 -2.60
C LEU A 95 -7.11 27.19 -3.25
N GLU A 96 -7.65 28.26 -2.67
CA GLU A 96 -8.89 28.89 -3.15
C GLU A 96 -8.77 29.48 -4.57
N LYS A 97 -7.57 29.87 -4.97
CA LYS A 97 -7.29 30.46 -6.30
C LYS A 97 -6.72 29.44 -7.30
N SER A 98 -6.72 28.15 -6.98
CA SER A 98 -6.17 27.15 -7.90
C SER A 98 -7.12 26.94 -9.08
N GLU A 99 -6.68 27.29 -10.29
CA GLU A 99 -7.44 27.03 -11.53
C GLU A 99 -7.37 25.56 -11.97
N LEU A 100 -6.34 24.84 -11.51
CA LEU A 100 -6.08 23.45 -11.85
C LEU A 100 -7.14 22.54 -11.22
N LYS A 101 -7.70 21.65 -12.05
CA LYS A 101 -8.71 20.66 -11.65
C LYS A 101 -8.13 19.25 -11.74
N PRO A 102 -8.65 18.28 -10.97
CA PRO A 102 -8.19 16.89 -11.05
C PRO A 102 -8.45 16.22 -12.40
N TYR A 103 -9.40 16.76 -13.17
CA TYR A 103 -9.77 16.25 -14.49
C TYR A 103 -9.58 17.30 -15.57
N VAL A 104 -9.15 16.82 -16.74
CA VAL A 104 -8.97 17.62 -17.95
C VAL A 104 -10.22 17.51 -18.83
N SER A 105 -10.60 18.58 -19.51
CA SER A 105 -11.73 18.57 -20.43
C SER A 105 -11.42 17.74 -21.68
N TRP A 106 -12.36 16.95 -22.17
CA TRP A 106 -12.24 16.19 -23.43
C TRP A 106 -11.95 17.03 -24.69
N ARG A 107 -12.20 18.35 -24.62
CA ARG A 107 -11.93 19.29 -25.71
C ARG A 107 -10.45 19.70 -25.79
N SER A 108 -9.61 19.30 -24.84
CA SER A 108 -8.18 19.62 -24.86
C SER A 108 -7.48 18.91 -26.00
N LYS A 109 -6.48 19.56 -26.58
CA LYS A 109 -5.58 18.92 -27.52
C LYS A 109 -4.63 18.01 -26.75
N GLU A 110 -4.41 16.81 -27.26
CA GLU A 110 -3.38 15.91 -26.74
C GLU A 110 -2.00 16.46 -27.14
N VAL A 111 -1.12 16.64 -26.16
CA VAL A 111 0.26 17.10 -26.38
C VAL A 111 1.17 15.89 -26.18
N GLY A 112 1.80 15.44 -27.26
CA GLY A 112 2.81 14.39 -27.21
C GLY A 112 4.17 14.96 -26.84
N GLU A 113 4.48 15.04 -25.56
CA GLU A 113 5.82 15.36 -25.09
C GLU A 113 6.66 14.08 -24.98
N GLY A 114 7.93 14.16 -25.41
CA GLY A 114 8.89 13.07 -25.25
C GLY A 114 9.34 12.90 -23.80
N PRO A 115 10.17 11.88 -23.50
CA PRO A 115 10.73 11.70 -22.17
C PRO A 115 11.63 12.88 -21.79
N LEU A 116 11.53 13.33 -20.54
CA LEU A 116 12.38 14.38 -20.00
C LEU A 116 13.81 13.84 -19.79
N THR A 117 14.69 14.11 -20.74
CA THR A 117 16.12 13.75 -20.66
C THR A 117 16.93 14.86 -19.98
N PRO A 118 18.08 14.54 -19.37
CA PRO A 118 18.96 15.56 -18.79
C PRO A 118 19.46 16.57 -19.82
N GLU A 119 19.60 16.16 -21.08
CA GLU A 119 19.95 17.03 -22.21
C GLU A 119 18.87 18.08 -22.45
N ILE A 120 17.60 17.67 -22.55
CA ILE A 120 16.46 18.59 -22.73
C ILE A 120 16.38 19.58 -21.56
N LEU A 121 16.56 19.10 -20.33
CA LEU A 121 16.59 19.97 -19.14
C LEU A 121 17.72 21.00 -19.20
N PHE A 122 18.90 20.59 -19.65
CA PHE A 122 20.03 21.49 -19.81
C PHE A 122 19.75 22.56 -20.88
N GLU A 123 19.23 22.14 -22.02
CA GLU A 123 18.89 23.02 -23.13
C GLU A 123 17.81 24.04 -22.74
N GLN A 124 16.76 23.62 -22.06
CA GLN A 124 15.67 24.51 -21.65
C GLN A 124 16.10 25.53 -20.59
N ARG A 125 16.89 25.11 -19.60
CA ARG A 125 17.21 25.96 -18.43
C ARG A 125 18.48 26.78 -18.60
N TYR A 126 19.52 26.22 -19.22
CA TYR A 126 20.87 26.80 -19.18
C TYR A 126 21.34 27.33 -20.54
N LEU A 127 20.98 26.67 -21.64
CA LEU A 127 21.57 26.95 -22.96
C LEU A 127 21.37 28.40 -23.40
N GLN A 128 20.17 28.96 -23.26
CA GLN A 128 19.90 30.36 -23.64
C GLN A 128 20.88 31.32 -22.95
N LYS A 129 20.98 31.24 -21.62
CA LYS A 129 21.86 32.12 -20.83
C LYS A 129 23.34 31.89 -21.10
N ILE A 130 23.76 30.64 -21.31
CA ILE A 130 25.15 30.32 -21.69
C ILE A 130 25.48 30.94 -23.04
N THR A 131 24.58 30.84 -24.03
CA THR A 131 24.79 31.45 -25.34
C THR A 131 24.85 32.97 -25.29
N GLU A 132 24.07 33.60 -24.42
CA GLU A 132 24.12 35.05 -24.19
C GLU A 132 25.44 35.47 -23.53
N MET A 133 25.87 34.79 -22.46
CA MET A 133 27.16 35.05 -21.82
C MET A 133 28.33 34.87 -22.79
N TYR A 134 28.28 33.82 -23.61
CA TYR A 134 29.29 33.58 -24.64
C TYR A 134 29.33 34.70 -25.69
N LYS A 135 28.17 35.16 -26.17
CA LYS A 135 28.08 36.31 -27.10
C LYS A 135 28.60 37.61 -26.49
N ASN A 136 28.42 37.79 -25.18
CA ASN A 136 28.92 38.95 -24.44
C ASN A 136 30.43 38.86 -24.10
N GLY A 137 31.12 37.78 -24.51
CA GLY A 137 32.55 37.61 -24.31
C GLY A 137 32.95 37.06 -22.94
N ALA A 138 32.01 36.44 -22.20
CA ALA A 138 32.31 35.83 -20.91
C ALA A 138 33.32 34.69 -21.04
N SER A 139 34.21 34.58 -20.06
CA SER A 139 35.21 33.50 -20.04
C SER A 139 34.56 32.16 -19.69
N LYS A 140 35.24 31.05 -20.05
CA LYS A 140 34.77 29.71 -19.71
C LYS A 140 34.61 29.51 -18.20
N GLU A 141 35.48 30.13 -17.41
CA GLU A 141 35.48 30.01 -15.95
C GLU A 141 34.24 30.68 -15.35
N GLU A 142 33.88 31.88 -15.83
CA GLU A 142 32.68 32.61 -15.42
C GLU A 142 31.40 31.83 -15.74
N ILE A 143 31.32 31.23 -16.94
CA ILE A 143 30.16 30.42 -17.34
C ILE A 143 30.02 29.21 -16.41
N MET A 144 31.13 28.54 -16.09
CA MET A 144 31.11 27.39 -15.18
C MET A 144 30.76 27.79 -13.75
N GLU A 145 31.18 28.96 -13.29
CA GLU A 145 30.82 29.48 -11.98
C GLU A 145 29.32 29.79 -11.90
N TYR A 146 28.74 30.39 -12.95
CA TYR A 146 27.30 30.59 -13.05
C TYR A 146 26.52 29.27 -12.93
N VAL A 147 26.96 28.23 -13.65
CA VAL A 147 26.34 26.89 -13.57
C VAL A 147 26.46 26.31 -12.16
N LYS A 148 27.60 26.47 -11.48
CA LYS A 148 27.77 26.00 -10.10
C LYS A 148 26.84 26.73 -9.13
N ARG A 149 26.77 28.06 -9.19
CA ARG A 149 25.92 28.89 -8.31
C ARG A 149 24.45 28.57 -8.48
N THR A 150 23.98 28.34 -9.70
CA THR A 150 22.56 28.07 -9.99
C THR A 150 22.08 26.69 -9.55
N ASN A 151 22.99 25.75 -9.30
CA ASN A 151 22.68 24.41 -8.80
C ASN A 151 22.87 24.28 -7.28
N CYS A 152 23.46 25.27 -6.62
CA CYS A 152 23.50 25.35 -5.15
C CYS A 152 22.19 25.98 -4.64
N CYS A 153 21.15 25.17 -4.59
CA CYS A 153 20.01 25.34 -3.69
C CYS A 153 19.86 24.05 -2.89
#